data_AF-A0A259AYJ8-F1
#
_entry.id   AF-A0A259AYJ8-F1
#
_cell.length_a   1.000
_cell.length_b   1.000
_cell.length_c   1.000
_cell.angle_alpha   90.00
_cell.angle_beta   90.00
_cell.angle_gamma   90.00
#
_symmetry.space_group_name_H-M   'P 1'
#
loop_
_entity.id
_entity.type
_entity.pdbx_description
1 polymer ?
#
loop_
_entity_poly.entity_id
_entity_poly.type
_entity_poly.pdbx_seq_one_letter_code
_entity_poly.pdbx_strand_id
1 'polypeptide(L)'
;MGFVHIDVDAATGDWSVGGVPAGDTEAYLSAVRSHLDPGLLATSGGAFNQTLHWTVSGTTGFYAPVLLTPSGETFVIGENNPGGREQVRMYGENTFGFEDLAYNQGSDFDYNDMIVRLAPASGLFL
;
A
#
# COMPACT_ATOMS: atom_id res chain seq x y z
N MET A 1 4.17 5.15 5.38
CA MET A 1 3.91 4.05 4.43
C MET A 1 4.88 2.91 4.64
N GLY A 2 4.51 1.73 4.15
CA GLY A 2 5.41 0.59 3.94
C GLY A 2 4.96 -0.23 2.74
N PHE A 3 5.52 -1.43 2.59
CA PHE A 3 5.07 -2.42 1.62
C PHE A 3 4.64 -3.70 2.34
N VAL A 4 3.70 -4.44 1.79
CA VAL A 4 3.27 -5.76 2.31
C VAL A 4 3.42 -6.81 1.23
N HIS A 5 3.88 -8.00 1.59
CA HIS A 5 3.90 -9.14 0.67
C HIS A 5 2.46 -9.62 0.42
N ILE A 6 2.09 -9.77 -0.85
CA ILE A 6 0.78 -10.29 -1.27
C ILE A 6 0.95 -11.73 -1.74
N ASP A 7 0.23 -12.63 -1.09
CA ASP A 7 0.10 -14.01 -1.54
C ASP A 7 -1.01 -14.06 -2.61
N VAL A 8 -0.67 -14.53 -3.81
CA VAL A 8 -1.61 -14.66 -4.93
C VAL A 8 -1.85 -16.14 -5.19
N ASP A 9 -3.10 -16.57 -5.10
CA ASP A 9 -3.50 -17.91 -5.54
C ASP A 9 -3.36 -18.00 -7.06
N ALA A 10 -2.50 -18.89 -7.54
CA ALA A 10 -2.19 -19.00 -8.97
C ALA A 10 -3.35 -19.57 -9.80
N ALA A 11 -4.32 -20.24 -9.17
CA ALA A 11 -5.46 -20.84 -9.85
C ALA A 11 -6.66 -19.88 -9.94
N THR A 12 -6.91 -19.09 -8.89
CA THR A 12 -8.07 -18.17 -8.83
C THR A 12 -7.70 -16.71 -9.05
N GLY A 13 -6.44 -16.34 -8.80
CA GLY A 13 -5.99 -14.95 -8.75
C GLY A 13 -6.35 -14.24 -7.44
N ASP A 14 -6.93 -14.95 -6.46
CA ASP A 14 -7.31 -14.36 -5.17
C ASP A 14 -6.09 -13.90 -4.39
N TRP A 15 -6.23 -12.77 -3.69
CA TRP A 15 -5.16 -12.20 -2.88
C TRP A 15 -5.38 -12.54 -1.41
N SER A 16 -4.28 -12.70 -0.68
CA SER A 16 -4.26 -12.82 0.77
C SER A 16 -2.98 -12.23 1.35
N VAL A 17 -2.98 -11.98 2.66
CA VAL A 17 -1.79 -11.61 3.42
C VAL A 17 -1.69 -12.53 4.63
N GLY A 18 -0.59 -13.30 4.72
CA GLY A 18 -0.39 -14.21 5.85
C GLY A 18 -1.50 -15.25 5.98
N GLY A 19 -2.06 -15.68 4.84
CA GLY A 19 -3.20 -16.60 4.77
C GLY A 19 -4.57 -16.00 5.09
N VAL A 20 -4.67 -14.68 5.35
CA VAL A 20 -5.97 -14.00 5.52
C VAL A 20 -6.44 -13.46 4.17
N PRO A 21 -7.61 -13.91 3.65
CA PRO A 21 -8.14 -13.43 2.38
C PRO A 21 -8.31 -11.92 2.33
N ALA A 22 -8.04 -11.32 1.17
CA ALA A 22 -8.30 -9.92 0.94
C ALA A 22 -9.81 -9.60 1.06
N GLY A 23 -10.11 -8.50 1.74
CA GLY A 23 -11.46 -7.99 1.90
C GLY A 23 -11.51 -6.77 2.83
N ASP A 24 -12.58 -5.99 2.76
CA ASP A 24 -12.89 -4.90 3.71
C ASP A 24 -13.25 -5.48 5.09
N THR A 25 -12.22 -5.94 5.81
CA THR A 25 -12.33 -6.56 7.12
C THR A 25 -11.15 -6.17 8.00
N GLU A 26 -11.40 -5.99 9.30
CA GLU A 26 -10.32 -5.77 10.27
C GLU A 26 -9.32 -6.92 10.34
N ALA A 27 -9.74 -8.16 10.06
CA ALA A 27 -8.85 -9.31 10.02
C ALA A 27 -7.78 -9.14 8.92
N TYR A 28 -8.21 -8.73 7.72
CA TYR A 28 -7.30 -8.46 6.61
C TYR A 28 -6.39 -7.26 6.89
N LEU A 29 -6.94 -6.13 7.35
CA LEU A 29 -6.14 -4.94 7.69
C LEU A 29 -5.17 -5.20 8.86
N SER A 30 -5.56 -6.03 9.83
CA SER A 30 -4.66 -6.49 10.89
C SER A 30 -3.52 -7.34 10.34
N ALA A 31 -3.81 -8.29 9.43
CA ALA A 31 -2.79 -9.09 8.77
C ALA A 31 -1.83 -8.23 7.95
N VAL A 32 -2.33 -7.23 7.23
CA VAL A 32 -1.51 -6.25 6.50
C VAL A 32 -0.55 -5.53 7.45
N ARG A 33 -1.06 -4.98 8.56
CA ARG A 33 -0.24 -4.30 9.57
C ARG A 33 0.83 -5.21 10.16
N SER A 34 0.53 -6.48 10.41
CA SER A 34 1.48 -7.43 11.02
C SER A 34 2.51 -8.01 10.06
N HIS A 35 2.29 -7.89 8.75
CA HIS A 35 3.17 -8.46 7.71
C HIS A 35 3.82 -7.41 6.81
N LEU A 36 3.88 -6.14 7.24
CA LEU A 36 4.66 -5.12 6.54
C LEU A 36 6.12 -5.58 6.40
N ASP A 37 6.68 -5.39 5.21
CA ASP A 37 8.09 -5.63 4.92
C ASP A 37 8.93 -4.67 5.78
N PRO A 38 9.84 -5.18 6.63
CA PRO A 38 10.64 -4.34 7.50
C PRO A 38 11.71 -3.54 6.75
N GLY A 39 11.92 -3.82 5.44
CA GLY A 39 12.89 -3.14 4.60
C GLY A 39 12.56 -1.68 4.31
N LEU A 40 11.31 -1.25 4.51
CA LEU A 40 10.93 0.16 4.47
C LEU A 40 9.70 0.44 5.34
N LEU A 41 9.88 1.34 6.32
CA LEU A 41 8.79 2.03 6.98
C LEU A 41 9.11 3.53 7.01
N ALA A 42 8.35 4.32 6.26
CA ALA A 42 8.55 5.75 6.11
C ALA A 42 7.43 6.54 6.78
N THR A 43 7.79 7.60 7.51
CA THR A 43 6.83 8.52 8.13
C THR A 43 7.09 9.92 7.60
N SER A 44 6.03 10.62 7.21
CA SER A 44 6.10 11.99 6.69
C SER A 44 4.78 12.71 7.03
N GLY A 45 4.81 14.04 6.97
CA GLY A 45 3.64 14.89 7.21
C GLY A 45 3.90 16.31 6.70
N GLY A 46 2.84 17.07 6.47
CA GLY A 46 2.94 18.36 5.77
C GLY A 46 3.43 18.19 4.33
N ALA A 47 4.05 19.23 3.77
CA ALA A 47 4.66 19.14 2.45
C ALA A 47 6.02 18.42 2.52
N PHE A 48 6.19 17.36 1.73
CA PHE A 48 7.45 16.62 1.64
C PHE A 48 7.74 16.17 0.21
N ASN A 49 9.02 15.95 -0.06
CA ASN A 49 9.50 15.28 -1.26
C ASN A 49 10.74 14.49 -0.86
N GLN A 50 10.66 13.16 -0.95
CA GLN A 50 11.71 12.26 -0.48
C GLN A 50 11.98 11.17 -1.51
N THR A 51 13.25 10.76 -1.60
CA THR A 51 13.66 9.54 -2.28
C THR A 51 14.15 8.56 -1.24
N LEU A 52 13.57 7.36 -1.24
CA LEU A 52 13.87 6.30 -0.29
C LEU A 52 14.35 5.07 -1.05
N HIS A 53 15.33 4.38 -0.48
CA HIS A 53 15.76 3.08 -0.98
C HIS A 53 15.04 1.99 -0.20
N TRP A 54 14.33 1.14 -0.92
CA TRP A 54 13.70 -0.04 -0.36
C TRP A 54 14.39 -1.28 -0.89
N THR A 55 14.82 -2.14 0.02
CA THR A 55 15.29 -3.48 -0.27
C THR A 55 14.33 -4.46 0.37
N VAL A 56 13.70 -5.31 -0.43
CA VAL A 56 12.83 -6.38 0.05
C VAL A 56 13.56 -7.19 1.10
N SER A 57 13.03 -7.21 2.33
CA SER A 57 13.60 -7.97 3.44
C SER A 57 12.92 -9.33 3.62
N GLY A 58 11.70 -9.49 3.11
CA GLY A 58 10.98 -10.75 3.06
C GLY A 58 11.36 -11.66 1.88
N THR A 59 10.38 -12.46 1.44
CA THR A 59 10.53 -13.40 0.33
C THR A 59 10.36 -12.71 -1.02
N THR A 60 10.94 -13.28 -2.08
CA THR A 60 10.63 -12.84 -3.45
C THR A 60 9.15 -13.06 -3.74
N GLY A 61 8.48 -12.05 -4.30
CA GLY A 61 7.07 -12.12 -4.63
C GLY A 61 6.49 -10.76 -4.97
N PHE A 62 5.16 -10.66 -4.86
CA PHE A 62 4.43 -9.43 -5.12
C PHE A 62 4.34 -8.60 -3.85
N TYR A 63 4.53 -7.29 -3.99
CA TYR A 63 4.43 -6.35 -2.89
C TYR A 63 3.52 -5.19 -3.28
N ALA A 64 2.63 -4.82 -2.36
CA ALA A 64 1.74 -3.68 -2.51
C ALA A 64 2.10 -2.58 -1.51
N PRO A 65 1.99 -1.30 -1.89
CA PRO A 65 2.17 -0.22 -0.92
C PRO A 65 1.02 -0.18 0.08
N VAL A 66 1.34 0.25 1.30
CA VAL A 66 0.39 0.42 2.40
C VAL A 66 0.60 1.79 3.03
N LEU A 67 -0.47 2.56 3.20
CA LEU A 67 -0.45 3.76 4.02
C LEU A 67 -1.05 3.47 5.40
N LEU A 68 -0.31 3.82 6.45
CA LEU A 68 -0.81 3.87 7.81
C LEU A 68 -1.04 5.35 8.13
N THR A 69 -2.28 5.72 8.42
CA THR A 69 -2.63 7.13 8.64
C THR A 69 -2.45 7.52 10.11
N PRO A 70 -2.30 8.83 10.42
CA PRO A 70 -2.32 9.30 11.80
C PRO A 70 -3.62 9.01 12.54
N SER A 71 -4.74 8.88 11.83
CA SER A 71 -6.05 8.51 12.39
C SER A 71 -6.16 7.01 12.74
N GLY A 72 -5.14 6.20 12.42
CA GLY A 72 -5.07 4.77 12.73
C GLY A 72 -5.58 3.85 11.63
N GLU A 73 -5.97 4.42 10.48
CA GLU A 73 -6.43 3.66 9.33
C GLU A 73 -5.27 2.96 8.63
N THR A 74 -5.59 1.87 7.94
CA THR A 74 -4.66 1.13 7.08
C THR A 74 -5.25 1.10 5.68
N PHE A 75 -4.59 1.78 4.74
CA PHE A 75 -5.02 1.84 3.37
C PHE A 75 -4.15 0.97 2.47
N VAL A 76 -4.83 0.17 1.66
CA VAL A 76 -4.29 -0.77 0.69
C VAL A 76 -4.83 -0.45 -0.70
N ILE A 77 -4.20 -1.02 -1.72
CA ILE A 77 -4.67 -0.91 -3.10
C ILE A 77 -6.05 -1.56 -3.31
N GLY A 78 -6.87 -0.95 -4.17
CA GLY A 78 -8.20 -1.42 -4.52
C GLY A 78 -9.25 -1.12 -3.44
N GLU A 79 -10.34 -1.90 -3.44
CA GLU A 79 -11.53 -1.63 -2.63
C GLU A 79 -11.54 -2.36 -1.27
N ASN A 80 -10.44 -2.98 -0.85
CA ASN A 80 -10.33 -3.69 0.43
C ASN A 80 -10.15 -2.77 1.66
N ASN A 81 -10.55 -1.50 1.54
CA ASN A 81 -10.48 -0.49 2.59
C ASN A 81 -11.88 -0.26 3.18
N PRO A 82 -11.98 0.35 4.39
CA PRO A 82 -13.25 0.66 5.02
C PRO A 82 -14.26 1.31 4.06
N GLY A 83 -15.46 0.73 4.00
CA GLY A 83 -16.55 1.23 3.15
C GLY A 83 -16.46 0.80 1.69
N GLY A 84 -15.58 -0.15 1.35
CA GLY A 84 -15.40 -0.65 -0.01
C GLY A 84 -14.88 0.39 -0.99
N ARG A 85 -14.09 1.36 -0.52
CA ARG A 85 -13.60 2.49 -1.33
C ARG A 85 -12.11 2.34 -1.63
N GLU A 86 -11.70 2.77 -2.82
CA GLU A 86 -10.29 2.90 -3.15
C GLU A 86 -9.68 4.09 -2.39
N GLN A 87 -8.64 3.83 -1.60
CA GLN A 87 -7.83 4.84 -0.90
C GLN A 87 -6.39 4.91 -1.43
N VAL A 88 -5.99 3.90 -2.21
CA VAL A 88 -4.71 3.85 -2.92
C VAL A 88 -4.98 3.47 -4.37
N ARG A 89 -4.73 4.41 -5.27
CA ARG A 89 -4.98 4.29 -6.71
C ARG A 89 -3.70 4.03 -7.47
N MET A 90 -3.73 3.07 -8.39
CA MET A 90 -2.65 2.87 -9.35
C MET A 90 -2.85 3.77 -10.57
N TYR A 91 -1.88 4.67 -10.82
CA TYR A 91 -1.86 5.51 -12.03
C TYR A 91 -1.15 4.86 -13.21
N GLY A 92 -0.52 3.70 -13.00
CA GLY A 92 0.33 3.01 -13.98
C GLY A 92 1.82 3.27 -13.76
N GLU A 93 2.68 2.54 -14.48
CA GLU A 93 4.15 2.69 -14.40
C GLU A 93 4.72 2.65 -12.97
N ASN A 94 4.13 1.82 -12.11
CA ASN A 94 4.45 1.74 -10.67
C ASN A 94 4.32 3.08 -9.93
N THR A 95 3.38 3.91 -10.35
CA THR A 95 3.00 5.16 -9.69
C THR A 95 1.65 5.00 -9.00
N PHE A 96 1.57 5.46 -7.75
CA PHE A 96 0.44 5.31 -6.87
C PHE A 96 0.07 6.66 -6.25
N GLY A 97 -1.21 7.01 -6.30
CA GLY A 97 -1.80 8.11 -5.54
C GLY A 97 -2.51 7.60 -4.31
N PHE A 98 -2.46 8.35 -3.22
CA PHE A 98 -3.05 7.99 -1.93
C PHE A 98 -3.97 9.10 -1.46
N GLU A 99 -5.03 8.71 -0.78
CA GLU A 99 -5.75 9.53 0.18
C GLU A 99 -5.14 9.32 1.57
N ASP A 100 -5.15 10.34 2.43
CA ASP A 100 -4.76 10.22 3.85
C ASP A 100 -5.94 10.19 4.84
N LEU A 101 -7.16 10.41 4.34
CA LEU A 101 -8.43 10.32 5.07
C LEU A 101 -9.29 9.15 4.56
N ALA A 102 -10.06 8.54 5.46
CA ALA A 102 -11.04 7.52 5.08
C ALA A 102 -12.32 8.14 4.48
N TYR A 103 -13.17 7.29 3.87
CA TYR A 103 -14.44 7.71 3.25
C TYR A 103 -15.40 8.43 4.20
N ASN A 104 -15.31 8.15 5.50
CA ASN A 104 -16.13 8.75 6.56
C ASN A 104 -15.39 9.88 7.31
N GLN A 105 -14.20 10.26 6.86
CA GLN A 105 -13.38 11.33 7.44
C GLN A 105 -13.31 12.58 6.54
N GLY A 106 -14.03 12.58 5.41
CA GLY A 106 -14.08 13.72 4.49
C GLY A 106 -12.99 13.72 3.41
N SER A 107 -12.45 12.55 3.07
CA SER A 107 -11.65 12.36 1.85
C SER A 107 -12.39 12.89 0.61
N ASP A 108 -11.67 13.61 -0.24
CA ASP A 108 -12.20 14.21 -1.48
C ASP A 108 -11.91 13.35 -2.72
N PHE A 109 -11.14 12.27 -2.56
CA PHE A 109 -10.89 11.24 -3.57
C PHE A 109 -10.22 11.80 -4.83
N ASP A 110 -9.30 12.74 -4.67
CA ASP A 110 -8.47 13.26 -5.75
C ASP A 110 -7.09 12.57 -5.87
N TYR A 111 -6.74 11.77 -4.85
CA TYR A 111 -5.58 10.88 -4.73
C TYR A 111 -4.24 11.62 -4.88
N ASN A 112 -4.16 12.85 -4.37
CA ASN A 112 -2.96 13.66 -4.39
C ASN A 112 -2.32 13.97 -3.02
N ASP A 113 -2.89 13.47 -1.91
CA ASP A 113 -2.33 13.65 -0.55
C ASP A 113 -0.90 13.08 -0.46
N MET A 114 -0.63 11.99 -1.18
CA MET A 114 0.71 11.48 -1.38
C MET A 114 0.82 10.79 -2.75
N ILE A 115 1.90 11.10 -3.48
CA ILE A 115 2.26 10.41 -4.72
C ILE A 115 3.54 9.61 -4.51
N VAL A 116 3.52 8.35 -4.92
CA VAL A 116 4.65 7.42 -4.80
C VAL A 116 4.95 6.84 -6.16
N ARG A 117 6.21 6.89 -6.58
CA ARG A 117 6.69 6.20 -7.77
C ARG A 117 7.80 5.23 -7.38
N LEU A 118 7.65 3.97 -7.78
CA LEU A 118 8.70 2.98 -7.66
C LEU A 118 9.53 2.94 -8.93
N ALA A 119 10.85 2.96 -8.75
CA ALA A 119 11.81 2.77 -9.82
C ALA A 119 12.97 1.90 -9.30
N PRO A 120 13.59 1.08 -10.16
CA PRO A 120 14.82 0.37 -9.79
C PRO A 120 15.90 1.35 -9.31
N ALA A 121 16.56 1.01 -8.20
CA ALA A 121 17.58 1.87 -7.59
C ALA A 121 18.80 2.10 -8.50
N SER A 122 19.11 1.13 -9.36
CA SER A 122 20.08 1.27 -10.44
C SER A 122 19.29 1.48 -11.72
N GLY A 123 19.56 2.56 -12.46
CA GLY A 123 18.87 2.86 -13.71
C GLY A 123 18.83 1.64 -14.64
N LEU A 124 17.65 1.34 -15.17
CA LEU A 124 17.45 0.41 -16.28
C LEU A 124 18.22 0.95 -17.51
N PHE A 125 19.51 0.68 -17.59
CA PHE A 125 20.22 0.67 -18.86
C PHE A 125 20.09 -0.74 -19.42
N LEU A 126 19.06 -0.92 -20.25
CA LEU A 126 19.07 -1.94 -21.29
C LEU A 126 19.58 -1.30 -22.58
#